data_AF-A0A7L4RND0-F1
#
_entry.id   AF-A0A7L4RND0-F1
#
_cell.length_a   1.000
_cell.length_b   1.000
_cell.length_c   1.000
_cell.angle_alpha   90.00
_cell.angle_beta   90.00
_cell.angle_gamma   90.00
#
_symmetry.space_group_name_H-M   'P 1'
#
loop_
_entity.id
_entity.type
_entity.pdbx_description
1 polymer ?
#
loop_
_entity_poly.entity_id
_entity_poly.type
_entity_poly.pdbx_seq_one_letter_code
_entity_poly.pdbx_strand_id
1 'polypeptide(L)'
;MIEELGAGIKAKIVDRWKLMSETDKAHFINQVALALSVWGSDDKGRELVVEVLQYMSQNGTSTLADFGIYVEKLLESKSGSGRIAKIKRASLILDGYRIKHSLPSEPHREIPM
;
A
#
# COMPACT_ATOMS: atom_id res chain seq x y z
N MET A 1 -1.59 -11.92 -21.21
CA MET A 1 -0.55 -10.92 -20.93
C MET A 1 -0.88 -9.94 -19.78
N ILE A 2 -1.84 -9.00 -19.87
CA ILE A 2 -2.18 -8.13 -18.71
C ILE A 2 -2.92 -8.90 -17.59
N GLU A 3 -3.83 -9.80 -17.96
CA GLU A 3 -4.57 -10.63 -17.00
C GLU A 3 -3.68 -11.65 -16.27
N GLU A 4 -2.63 -12.17 -16.91
CA GLU A 4 -1.67 -13.11 -16.30
C GLU A 4 -0.76 -12.40 -15.28
N LEU A 5 -0.36 -11.15 -15.55
CA LEU A 5 0.36 -10.31 -14.58
C LEU A 5 -0.52 -10.03 -13.34
N GLY A 6 -1.82 -9.82 -13.54
CA GLY A 6 -2.78 -9.60 -12.46
C GLY A 6 -2.99 -10.83 -11.56
N ALA A 7 -3.06 -12.03 -12.15
CA ALA A 7 -3.24 -13.28 -11.40
C ALA A 7 -2.04 -13.59 -10.49
N GLY A 8 -0.81 -13.41 -10.99
CA GLY A 8 0.41 -13.62 -10.21
C GLY A 8 0.59 -12.64 -9.06
N ILE A 9 0.26 -11.36 -9.27
CA ILE A 9 0.32 -10.33 -8.21
C ILE A 9 -0.74 -10.61 -7.13
N LYS A 10 -1.96 -10.96 -7.53
CA LYS A 10 -3.03 -11.31 -6.60
C LYS A 10 -2.64 -12.48 -5.70
N ALA A 11 -2.08 -13.55 -6.27
CA ALA A 11 -1.62 -14.71 -5.51
C ALA A 11 -0.57 -14.29 -4.45
N LYS A 12 0.45 -13.52 -4.84
CA LYS A 12 1.49 -13.02 -3.92
C LYS A 12 0.91 -12.19 -2.77
N ILE A 13 -0.04 -11.30 -3.04
CA ILE A 13 -0.69 -10.48 -2.00
C ILE A 13 -1.48 -11.37 -1.04
N VAL A 14 -2.24 -12.33 -1.57
CA VAL A 14 -3.03 -13.26 -0.76
C VAL A 14 -2.14 -14.15 0.10
N ASP A 15 -1.02 -14.62 -0.42
CA ASP A 15 -0.08 -15.45 0.33
C ASP A 15 0.60 -14.66 1.43
N ARG A 16 1.03 -13.41 1.16
CA ARG A 16 1.53 -12.50 2.20
C ARG A 16 0.49 -12.26 3.29
N TRP A 17 -0.76 -11.97 2.90
CA TRP A 17 -1.86 -11.79 3.85
C TRP A 17 -2.05 -13.00 4.77
N LYS A 18 -1.98 -14.22 4.24
CA LYS A 18 -2.13 -15.45 5.04
C LYS A 18 -0.99 -15.64 6.05
N LEU A 19 0.22 -15.18 5.73
CA LEU A 19 1.41 -15.33 6.56
C LEU A 19 1.59 -14.21 7.59
N MET A 20 0.85 -13.10 7.46
CA MET A 20 0.91 -11.98 8.39
C MET A 20 0.31 -12.31 9.76
N SER A 21 0.88 -11.72 10.80
CA SER A 21 0.29 -11.71 12.13
C SER A 21 -1.04 -10.92 12.14
N GLU A 22 -1.92 -11.18 13.10
CA GLU A 22 -3.16 -10.41 13.25
C GLU A 22 -2.89 -8.91 13.50
N THR A 23 -1.78 -8.59 14.17
CA THR A 23 -1.32 -7.21 14.37
C THR A 23 -0.97 -6.54 13.05
N ASP A 24 -0.19 -7.20 12.18
CA ASP A 24 0.17 -6.65 10.87
C ASP A 24 -1.04 -6.50 9.96
N LYS A 25 -1.97 -7.46 10.01
CA LYS A 25 -3.25 -7.37 9.28
C LYS A 25 -4.05 -6.16 9.73
N ALA A 26 -4.12 -5.92 11.05
CA ALA A 26 -4.80 -4.75 11.59
C ALA A 26 -4.11 -3.44 11.15
N HIS A 27 -2.77 -3.39 11.14
CA HIS A 27 -2.03 -2.23 10.64
C HIS A 27 -2.29 -1.98 9.15
N PHE A 28 -2.34 -3.03 8.33
CA PHE A 28 -2.69 -2.90 6.93
C PHE A 28 -4.12 -2.36 6.74
N ILE A 29 -5.11 -2.97 7.40
CA ILE A 29 -6.52 -2.54 7.32
C ILE A 29 -6.66 -1.06 7.72
N ASN A 30 -6.05 -0.67 8.84
CA ASN A 30 -6.13 0.70 9.34
C ASN A 30 -5.48 1.70 8.38
N GLN A 31 -4.32 1.37 7.80
CA GLN A 31 -3.68 2.22 6.81
C GLN A 31 -4.54 2.37 5.54
N VAL A 32 -5.13 1.27 5.05
CA VAL A 32 -6.04 1.33 3.88
C VAL A 32 -7.29 2.15 4.20
N ALA A 33 -7.89 1.98 5.38
CA ALA A 33 -9.06 2.75 5.80
C ALA A 33 -8.75 4.26 5.89
N LEU A 34 -7.61 4.62 6.48
CA LEU A 34 -7.15 6.01 6.54
C LEU A 34 -6.92 6.58 5.14
N ALA A 35 -6.30 5.82 4.23
CA ALA A 35 -6.09 6.26 2.85
C ALA A 35 -7.42 6.49 2.11
N LEU A 36 -8.35 5.54 2.19
CA LEU A 36 -9.67 5.64 1.57
C LEU A 36 -10.52 6.77 2.16
N SER A 37 -10.32 7.14 3.43
CA SER A 37 -10.99 8.32 4.02
C SER A 37 -10.60 9.64 3.33
N VAL A 38 -9.42 9.69 2.69
CA VAL A 38 -8.92 10.86 1.95
C VAL A 38 -9.23 10.74 0.46
N TRP A 39 -9.01 9.55 -0.11
CA TRP A 39 -9.16 9.31 -1.55
C TRP A 39 -10.62 9.20 -1.98
N GLY A 40 -11.47 8.65 -1.11
CA GLY A 40 -12.82 8.18 -1.41
C GLY A 40 -12.86 6.65 -1.34
N SER A 41 -13.99 6.08 -0.93
CA SER A 41 -14.24 4.62 -0.93
C SER A 41 -14.90 4.12 -2.22
N ASP A 42 -15.00 5.01 -3.21
CA ASP A 42 -15.46 4.73 -4.57
C ASP A 42 -14.41 3.96 -5.37
N ASP A 43 -14.77 3.58 -6.61
CA ASP A 43 -13.89 2.77 -7.46
C ASP A 43 -12.55 3.46 -7.71
N LYS A 44 -12.53 4.80 -7.82
CA LYS A 44 -11.32 5.58 -8.02
C LYS A 44 -10.36 5.51 -6.84
N GLY A 45 -10.87 5.49 -5.61
CA GLY A 45 -10.05 5.29 -4.42
C GLY A 45 -9.54 3.85 -4.29
N ARG A 46 -10.39 2.87 -4.64
CA ARG A 46 -10.01 1.44 -4.65
C ARG A 46 -8.93 1.15 -5.69
N GLU A 47 -8.99 1.77 -6.87
CA GLU A 47 -7.95 1.70 -7.90
C GLU A 47 -6.59 2.12 -7.34
N LEU A 48 -6.52 3.22 -6.56
CA LEU A 48 -5.27 3.67 -5.94
C LEU A 48 -4.72 2.65 -4.93
N VAL A 49 -5.59 2.00 -4.15
CA VAL A 49 -5.17 0.91 -3.25
C VAL A 49 -4.57 -0.25 -4.03
N VAL A 50 -5.20 -0.64 -5.14
CA VAL A 50 -4.69 -1.71 -6.02
C VAL A 50 -3.33 -1.32 -6.61
N GLU A 51 -3.15 -0.09 -7.07
CA GLU A 51 -1.86 0.40 -7.57
C GLU A 51 -0.76 0.32 -6.49
N VAL A 52 -1.03 0.74 -5.25
CA VAL A 52 -0.06 0.61 -4.14
C VAL A 52 0.30 -0.85 -3.89
N LEU A 53 -0.69 -1.75 -3.86
CA LEU A 53 -0.45 -3.19 -3.67
C LEU A 53 0.38 -3.79 -4.82
N GLN A 54 0.21 -3.31 -6.05
CA GLN A 54 1.05 -3.71 -7.17
C GLN A 54 2.51 -3.26 -6.97
N TYR A 55 2.75 -2.01 -6.55
CA TYR A 55 4.10 -1.53 -6.22
C TYR A 55 4.75 -2.36 -5.11
N MET A 56 4.01 -2.66 -4.04
CA MET A 56 4.46 -3.52 -2.95
C MET A 56 4.84 -4.93 -3.42
N SER A 57 4.01 -5.52 -4.29
CA SER A 57 4.28 -6.84 -4.85
C SER A 57 5.51 -6.85 -5.75
N GLN A 58 5.75 -5.79 -6.53
CA GLN A 58 6.91 -5.67 -7.42
C GLN A 58 8.20 -5.39 -6.64
N ASN A 59 8.14 -4.65 -5.53
CA ASN A 59 9.30 -4.27 -4.74
C ASN A 59 9.71 -5.33 -3.69
N GLY A 60 8.98 -6.44 -3.58
CA GLY A 60 9.36 -7.55 -2.71
C GLY A 60 9.16 -7.31 -1.20
N THR A 61 8.22 -6.46 -0.78
CA THR A 61 7.96 -6.30 0.67
C THR A 61 7.44 -7.60 1.29
N SER A 62 8.00 -8.04 2.41
CA SER A 62 7.55 -9.21 3.16
C SER A 62 6.22 -9.00 3.90
N THR A 63 5.72 -7.75 4.03
CA THR A 63 4.49 -7.46 4.79
C THR A 63 3.61 -6.40 4.14
N LEU A 64 2.28 -6.57 4.23
CA LEU A 64 1.34 -5.54 3.80
C LEU A 64 1.24 -4.36 4.79
N ALA A 65 1.78 -4.51 6.01
CA ALA A 65 1.86 -3.42 6.98
C ALA A 65 2.73 -2.25 6.51
N ASP A 66 3.52 -2.43 5.45
CA ASP A 66 4.31 -1.37 4.81
C ASP A 66 3.52 -0.46 3.87
N PHE A 67 2.20 -0.67 3.72
CA PHE A 67 1.35 0.06 2.78
C PHE A 67 1.60 1.57 2.74
N GLY A 68 1.67 2.22 3.90
CA GLY A 68 1.91 3.66 4.00
C GLY A 68 3.21 4.15 3.35
N ILE A 69 4.27 3.33 3.32
CA ILE A 69 5.55 3.68 2.69
C ILE A 69 5.39 3.80 1.18
N TYR A 70 4.55 2.96 0.58
CA TYR A 70 4.40 2.87 -0.87
C TYR A 70 3.39 3.88 -1.43
N VAL A 71 2.65 4.61 -0.58
CA VAL A 71 1.69 5.62 -1.03
C VAL A 71 2.37 6.75 -1.81
N GLU A 72 3.57 7.15 -1.42
CA GLU A 72 4.31 8.20 -2.14
C GLU A 72 4.74 7.78 -3.55
N LYS A 73 4.85 6.48 -3.82
CA LYS A 73 5.15 5.96 -5.16
C LYS A 73 4.05 6.26 -6.18
N LEU A 74 2.83 6.52 -5.72
CA LEU A 74 1.76 7.01 -6.59
C LEU A 74 2.06 8.41 -7.18
N LEU A 75 2.90 9.22 -6.53
CA LEU A 75 3.27 10.55 -7.02
C LEU A 75 4.18 10.48 -8.26
N GLU A 76 4.98 9.41 -8.36
CA GLU A 76 5.88 9.16 -9.50
C GLU A 76 5.09 8.82 -10.76
N SER A 77 3.94 8.15 -10.63
CA SER A 77 3.10 7.70 -11.77
C SER A 77 1.93 8.62 -12.11
N LYS A 78 1.50 9.50 -11.21
CA LYS A 78 0.31 10.36 -11.38
C LYS A 78 0.63 11.85 -11.54
N SER A 79 1.85 12.19 -11.94
CA SER A 79 2.26 13.56 -12.23
C SER A 79 1.29 14.20 -13.23
N GLY A 80 0.60 15.27 -12.81
CA GLY A 80 -0.41 15.97 -13.62
C GLY A 80 -1.89 15.66 -13.31
N SER A 81 -2.21 14.67 -12.48
CA SER A 81 -3.61 14.43 -12.08
C SER A 81 -4.05 15.37 -10.94
N GLY A 82 -5.32 15.82 -10.95
CA GLY A 82 -5.91 16.58 -9.84
C GLY A 82 -5.98 15.82 -8.50
N ARG A 83 -5.47 14.58 -8.43
CA ARG A 83 -5.44 13.72 -7.24
C ARG A 83 -4.15 13.85 -6.43
N ILE A 84 -3.13 14.55 -6.93
CA ILE A 84 -1.83 14.73 -6.24
C ILE A 84 -1.99 15.25 -4.81
N ALA A 85 -2.86 16.25 -4.61
CA ALA A 85 -3.10 16.82 -3.29
C ALA A 85 -3.66 15.79 -2.29
N LYS A 86 -4.57 14.92 -2.77
CA LYS A 86 -5.14 13.83 -1.96
C LYS A 86 -4.11 12.74 -1.65
N ILE A 87 -3.23 12.40 -2.61
CA ILE A 87 -2.14 11.44 -2.39
C ILE A 87 -1.17 11.97 -1.33
N LYS A 88 -0.71 13.22 -1.46
CA LYS A 88 0.17 13.86 -0.47
C LYS A 88 -0.46 13.91 0.92
N ARG A 89 -1.75 14.29 1.00
CA ARG A 89 -2.49 14.33 2.27
C ARG A 89 -2.60 12.94 2.92
N ALA A 90 -2.90 11.90 2.13
CA ALA A 90 -2.95 10.54 2.64
C ALA A 90 -1.58 10.07 3.11
N SER A 91 -0.49 10.37 2.37
CA SER A 91 0.88 10.04 2.79
C SER A 91 1.18 10.62 4.17
N LEU A 92 0.92 11.91 4.39
CA LEU A 92 1.17 12.58 5.67
C LEU A 92 0.36 11.95 6.83
N ILE A 93 -0.90 11.61 6.60
CA ILE A 93 -1.75 10.95 7.61
C ILE A 93 -1.20 9.56 7.95
N LEU A 94 -0.77 8.81 6.94
CA LEU A 94 -0.22 7.48 7.11
C LEU A 94 1.12 7.52 7.83
N ASP A 95 1.98 8.48 7.53
CA ASP A 95 3.24 8.69 8.25
C ASP A 95 3.00 8.97 9.74
N GLY A 96 2.06 9.86 10.06
CA GLY A 96 1.64 10.10 11.45
C GLY A 96 1.09 8.85 12.15
N TYR A 97 0.33 8.01 11.45
CA TYR A 97 -0.13 6.71 11.96
C TYR A 97 1.05 5.77 12.24
N ARG A 98 1.99 5.65 11.28
CA ARG A 98 3.16 4.78 11.40
C ARG A 98 4.05 5.19 12.57
N ILE A 99 4.32 6.49 12.73
CA ILE A 99 5.08 7.04 13.86
C ILE A 99 4.37 6.71 15.19
N LYS A 100 3.07 6.96 15.28
CA LYS A 100 2.28 6.68 16.50
C LYS A 100 2.35 5.21 16.93
N HIS A 101 2.42 4.31 15.97
CA HIS A 101 2.44 2.86 16.20
C HIS A 101 3.84 2.25 16.10
N SER A 102 4.89 3.07 16.04
CA SER A 102 6.29 2.64 15.93
C SER A 102 6.55 1.67 14.77
N LEU A 103 5.84 1.85 13.66
CA LEU A 103 6.05 1.05 12.46
C LEU A 103 7.36 1.49 11.76
N PRO A 104 8.12 0.57 11.15
CA PRO A 104 9.39 0.90 10.50
C PRO A 104 9.26 1.97 9.43
N SER A 105 10.28 2.81 9.26
CA SER A 105 10.32 3.82 8.19
C SER A 105 10.72 3.23 6.84
N GLU A 106 11.36 2.06 6.85
CA GLU A 106 11.80 1.35 5.65
C GLU A 106 10.96 0.08 5.44
N PRO A 107 10.73 -0.32 4.18
CA PRO A 107 9.95 -1.51 3.89
C PRO A 107 10.75 -2.75 4.27
N HIS A 108 10.07 -3.72 4.88
CA HIS A 108 10.64 -5.02 5.16
C HIS A 108 10.80 -5.77 3.84
N ARG A 109 12.02 -5.93 3.33
CA ARG A 109 12.25 -6.68 2.09
C ARG A 109 12.65 -8.11 2.42
N GLU A 110 12.16 -9.06 1.63
CA GLU A 110 12.74 -10.40 1.61
C GLU A 110 14.17 -10.28 1.08
N ILE A 111 15.17 -10.71 1.87
CA ILE A 111 16.54 -10.82 1.40
C ILE A 111 16.54 -11.95 0.36
N PRO A 112 16.92 -11.71 -0.90
CA PRO A 112 17.03 -12.80 -1.87
C PRO A 112 18.10 -13.78 -1.38
N MET A 113 17.68 -15.03 -1.14
CA MET A 113 18.60 -16.17 -0.98
C MET A 113 19.17 -16.57 -2.34
#